data_AF-A0A8K0JXZ1-F1
#
_entry.id   AF-A0A8K0JXZ1-F1
#
_cell.length_a   1.000
_cell.length_b   1.000
_cell.length_c   1.000
_cell.angle_alpha   90.00
_cell.angle_beta   90.00
_cell.angle_gamma   90.00
#
_symmetry.space_group_name_H-M   'P 1'
#
loop_
_entity.id
_entity.type
_entity.pdbx_description
1 polymer ?
#
loop_
_entity_poly.entity_id
_entity_poly.type
_entity_poly.pdbx_seq_one_letter_code
_entity_poly.pdbx_strand_id
1 'polypeptide(L)'
;FSPSNAAGSTVSPATEDSSEEGHCIWYGQCHKSGIKQQNCYYNGTAKPLTDKKGIDILQKWCPEFLESVGGVNGAKTCCNSAMLASLDSNVNLAANFLKRCPSCLHNLVSHICHLTCSPHQSSFLNVTELQTNEKGQEYVTALDIYVSDTYVSGTYNSCAQVSVPSTGYLAMDLMCGDWGASRCTPYRWFRFMGDEESNSYAPFQMTYIYSNEEVDNFTPLSPPIIPCSKPLNNDTPACSCVDCERSCPAPPPPAPKPNPWLIFGEDGYTIAAALLFVIGSIAFLLAVLCFSGRGESLASLVRRHRAEEVGHAVGQRLAAGLSQSRSVAPDDEEASPLQSKRSSM
;
A
#
# COMPACT_ATOMS: atom_id res chain seq x y z
N PHE A 1 57.61 17.59 -27.91
CA PHE A 1 56.29 16.95 -27.78
C PHE A 1 55.42 17.86 -26.94
N SER A 2 54.33 18.37 -27.51
CA SER A 2 53.43 19.32 -26.83
C SER A 2 52.36 18.56 -26.02
N PRO A 3 51.90 19.09 -24.88
CA PRO A 3 50.69 18.61 -24.22
C PRO A 3 49.44 19.11 -24.97
N SER A 4 48.42 18.27 -25.06
CA SER A 4 47.08 18.69 -25.52
C SER A 4 46.20 18.99 -24.31
N ASN A 5 45.74 20.24 -24.18
CA ASN A 5 44.77 20.61 -23.15
C ASN A 5 43.39 20.05 -23.51
N ALA A 6 42.74 19.36 -22.58
CA ALA A 6 41.30 19.14 -22.63
C ALA A 6 40.59 20.37 -22.05
N ALA A 7 39.85 21.10 -22.88
CA ALA A 7 39.05 22.24 -22.43
C ALA A 7 37.69 21.75 -21.93
N GLY A 8 37.52 21.72 -20.60
CA GLY A 8 36.19 21.59 -20.00
C GLY A 8 35.48 22.95 -20.00
N SER A 9 34.37 23.06 -20.72
CA SER A 9 33.55 24.27 -20.71
C SER A 9 32.76 24.38 -19.41
N THR A 10 33.31 25.10 -18.44
CA THR A 10 32.57 25.48 -17.23
C THR A 10 31.45 26.46 -17.59
N VAL A 11 30.20 26.07 -17.38
CA VAL A 11 29.06 26.99 -17.47
C VAL A 11 29.15 27.98 -16.30
N SER A 12 29.26 29.28 -16.60
CA SER A 12 29.28 30.32 -15.57
C SER A 12 27.89 30.45 -14.91
N PRO A 13 27.83 30.75 -13.60
CA PRO A 13 26.56 31.09 -12.96
C PRO A 13 25.95 32.36 -13.58
N ALA A 14 24.63 32.46 -13.53
CA ALA A 14 23.90 33.61 -14.06
C ALA A 14 24.23 34.90 -13.29
N THR A 15 24.32 36.02 -14.00
CA THR A 15 24.49 37.36 -13.41
C THR A 15 23.18 37.85 -12.80
N GLU A 16 23.26 38.40 -11.59
CA GLU A 16 22.13 38.88 -10.79
C GLU A 16 21.49 40.17 -11.36
N ASP A 17 20.45 40.06 -12.22
CA ASP A 17 19.52 41.17 -12.53
C ASP A 17 18.19 40.69 -13.18
N SER A 18 17.40 39.85 -12.49
CA SER A 18 16.17 39.26 -13.09
C SER A 18 15.05 38.84 -12.13
N SER A 19 15.02 39.32 -10.88
CA SER A 19 14.08 38.81 -9.85
C SER A 19 12.58 39.05 -10.11
N GLU A 20 12.20 39.95 -11.02
CA GLU A 20 10.79 40.18 -11.40
C GLU A 20 10.39 39.54 -12.75
N GLU A 21 11.31 39.37 -13.71
CA GLU A 21 11.02 38.74 -15.01
C GLU A 21 11.53 37.29 -15.02
N GLY A 22 10.63 36.36 -14.67
CA GLY A 22 10.91 34.93 -14.60
C GLY A 22 11.63 34.35 -15.83
N HIS A 23 12.66 33.56 -15.55
CA HIS A 23 13.66 33.08 -16.51
C HIS A 23 13.62 31.55 -16.69
N CYS A 24 13.69 31.13 -17.95
CA CYS A 24 13.58 29.75 -18.42
C CYS A 24 14.93 29.06 -18.57
N ILE A 25 14.92 27.72 -18.57
CA ILE A 25 16.06 26.90 -19.01
C ILE A 25 15.85 26.26 -20.40
N TRP A 26 14.60 26.18 -20.87
CA TRP A 26 14.25 25.64 -22.18
C TRP A 26 13.07 26.36 -22.84
N TYR A 27 12.91 26.17 -24.15
CA TYR A 27 11.68 26.53 -24.86
C TYR A 27 11.52 25.78 -26.19
N GLY A 28 10.49 24.96 -26.29
CA GLY A 28 10.20 24.12 -27.45
C GLY A 28 11.01 22.81 -27.47
N GLN A 29 10.78 22.00 -28.51
CA GLN A 29 11.40 20.69 -28.72
C GLN A 29 12.12 20.66 -30.07
N CYS A 30 13.36 20.15 -30.10
CA CYS A 30 14.19 20.09 -31.31
C CYS A 30 15.07 18.83 -31.43
N HIS A 31 15.04 17.93 -30.45
CA HIS A 31 15.57 16.58 -30.60
C HIS A 31 14.52 15.54 -30.23
N LYS A 32 14.54 14.39 -30.91
CA LYS A 32 13.65 13.26 -30.67
C LYS A 32 14.41 11.94 -30.82
N SER A 33 14.41 11.12 -29.77
CA SER A 33 15.01 9.78 -29.75
C SER A 33 13.92 8.72 -29.51
N GLY A 34 13.51 8.02 -30.57
CA GLY A 34 12.43 7.03 -30.49
C GLY A 34 11.09 7.65 -30.07
N ILE A 35 10.66 7.41 -28.83
CA ILE A 35 9.49 8.04 -28.20
C ILE A 35 9.85 9.29 -27.37
N LYS A 36 11.11 9.44 -26.97
CA LYS A 36 11.60 10.52 -26.10
C LYS A 36 11.68 11.82 -26.89
N GLN A 37 11.13 12.90 -26.34
CA GLN A 37 11.13 14.25 -26.91
C GLN A 37 11.95 15.17 -26.00
N GLN A 38 12.99 15.80 -26.52
CA GLN A 38 13.93 16.59 -25.73
C GLN A 38 13.80 18.08 -26.04
N ASN A 39 13.83 18.89 -24.98
CA ASN A 39 13.57 20.31 -25.04
C ASN A 39 14.83 21.07 -25.51
N CYS A 40 14.63 22.12 -26.30
CA CYS A 40 15.71 23.01 -26.74
C CYS A 40 16.22 23.84 -25.58
N TYR A 41 17.54 23.95 -25.43
CA TYR A 41 18.13 24.88 -24.46
C TYR A 41 17.73 26.32 -24.82
N TYR A 42 17.29 27.09 -23.81
CA TYR A 42 16.89 28.48 -23.98
C TYR A 42 17.03 29.21 -22.65
N ASN A 43 18.03 30.10 -22.59
CA ASN A 43 18.39 30.88 -21.42
C ASN A 43 17.77 32.29 -21.56
N GLY A 44 16.49 32.44 -21.22
CA GLY A 44 15.78 33.72 -21.38
C GLY A 44 14.38 33.74 -20.77
N THR A 45 13.72 34.90 -20.80
CA THR A 45 12.44 35.14 -20.11
C THR A 45 11.24 34.35 -20.63
N ALA A 46 10.28 34.12 -19.74
CA ALA A 46 9.03 33.41 -20.04
C ALA A 46 8.18 34.11 -21.12
N LYS A 47 7.59 33.33 -22.03
CA LYS A 47 6.94 33.83 -23.25
C LYS A 47 5.42 33.75 -23.15
N PRO A 48 4.66 34.67 -23.79
CA PRO A 48 3.20 34.60 -23.81
C PRO A 48 2.68 33.34 -24.52
N LEU A 49 1.87 32.55 -23.83
CA LEU A 49 1.19 31.38 -24.41
C LEU A 49 -0.10 31.82 -25.12
N THR A 50 0.01 32.23 -26.38
CA THR A 50 -1.13 32.78 -27.16
C THR A 50 -1.96 31.74 -27.92
N ASP A 51 -1.47 30.50 -28.08
CA ASP A 51 -2.21 29.45 -28.77
C ASP A 51 -3.20 28.77 -27.82
N LYS A 52 -4.49 28.91 -28.15
CA LYS A 52 -5.60 28.29 -27.44
C LYS A 52 -5.39 26.80 -27.15
N LYS A 53 -4.76 26.02 -28.03
CA LYS A 53 -4.55 24.58 -27.76
C LYS A 53 -3.66 24.33 -26.55
N GLY A 54 -2.65 25.17 -26.31
CA GLY A 54 -1.83 25.09 -25.11
C GLY A 54 -2.61 25.50 -23.86
N ILE A 55 -3.39 26.58 -23.96
CA ILE A 55 -4.24 27.08 -22.87
C ILE A 55 -5.29 26.05 -22.47
N ASP A 56 -6.00 25.44 -23.43
CA ASP A 56 -7.01 24.40 -23.20
C ASP A 56 -6.40 23.17 -22.47
N ILE A 57 -5.14 22.81 -22.78
CA ILE A 57 -4.41 21.72 -22.09
C ILE A 57 -4.04 22.10 -20.65
N LEU A 58 -3.54 23.31 -20.41
CA LEU A 58 -3.27 23.79 -19.06
C LEU A 58 -4.56 23.92 -18.23
N GLN A 59 -5.65 24.40 -18.82
CA GLN A 59 -6.96 24.48 -18.17
C GLN A 59 -7.53 23.10 -17.81
N LYS A 60 -7.27 22.07 -18.63
CA LYS A 60 -7.68 20.67 -18.40
C LYS A 60 -6.95 20.02 -17.22
N TRP A 61 -5.64 20.25 -17.10
CA TRP A 61 -4.78 19.49 -16.19
C TRP A 61 -4.29 20.28 -14.97
N CYS A 62 -4.01 21.56 -15.16
CA CYS A 62 -3.27 22.42 -14.22
C CYS A 62 -3.91 23.81 -14.11
N PRO A 63 -5.21 23.92 -13.76
CA PRO A 63 -5.93 25.19 -13.75
C PRO A 63 -5.33 26.20 -12.75
N GLU A 64 -4.97 25.76 -11.54
CA GLU A 64 -4.33 26.60 -10.51
C GLU A 64 -2.97 27.16 -10.98
N PHE A 65 -2.18 26.35 -11.70
CA PHE A 65 -0.94 26.79 -12.33
C PHE A 65 -1.23 27.84 -13.43
N LEU A 66 -2.22 27.59 -14.30
CA LEU A 66 -2.60 28.54 -15.35
C LEU A 66 -3.02 29.90 -14.76
N GLU A 67 -3.80 29.91 -13.69
CA GLU A 67 -4.17 31.12 -12.95
C GLU A 67 -2.93 31.82 -12.38
N SER A 68 -2.01 31.08 -11.74
CA SER A 68 -0.79 31.63 -11.13
C SER A 68 0.16 32.35 -12.12
N VAL A 69 0.15 31.97 -13.41
CA VAL A 69 1.04 32.55 -14.44
C VAL A 69 0.40 33.67 -15.28
N GLY A 70 -0.81 34.12 -14.92
CA GLY A 70 -1.52 35.21 -15.61
C GLY A 70 -2.83 34.80 -16.33
N GLY A 71 -3.24 33.54 -16.20
CA GLY A 71 -4.52 33.04 -16.71
C GLY A 71 -4.66 32.99 -18.24
N VAL A 72 -5.85 32.60 -18.69
CA VAL A 72 -6.22 32.40 -20.11
C VAL A 72 -5.83 33.56 -21.05
N ASN A 73 -5.80 34.80 -20.55
CA ASN A 73 -5.54 36.00 -21.36
C ASN A 73 -4.13 36.58 -21.22
N GLY A 74 -3.30 36.04 -20.31
CA GLY A 74 -2.02 36.65 -19.93
C GLY A 74 -0.88 35.69 -19.57
N ALA A 75 -1.09 34.37 -19.67
CA ALA A 75 -0.12 33.36 -19.28
C ALA A 75 1.27 33.56 -19.92
N LYS A 76 2.29 33.86 -19.09
CA LYS A 76 3.71 33.75 -19.45
C LYS A 76 4.24 32.38 -19.01
N THR A 77 4.80 31.58 -19.93
CA THR A 77 5.32 30.24 -19.62
C THR A 77 6.66 29.95 -20.30
N CYS A 78 7.38 28.97 -19.78
CA CYS A 78 8.60 28.41 -20.41
C CYS A 78 8.30 27.23 -21.36
N CYS A 79 7.07 27.11 -21.86
CA CYS A 79 6.65 26.01 -22.72
C CYS A 79 5.72 26.45 -23.85
N ASN A 80 5.70 25.70 -24.96
CA ASN A 80 4.82 25.94 -26.09
C ASN A 80 3.78 24.81 -26.28
N SER A 81 2.84 24.98 -27.20
CA SER A 81 1.78 24.01 -27.47
C SER A 81 2.26 22.61 -27.89
N ALA A 82 3.47 22.48 -28.46
CA ALA A 82 4.02 21.16 -28.82
C ALA A 82 4.53 20.40 -27.59
N MET A 83 5.17 21.11 -26.65
CA MET A 83 5.50 20.58 -25.33
C MET A 83 4.22 20.24 -24.56
N LEU A 84 3.20 21.11 -24.59
CA LEU A 84 1.92 20.86 -23.92
C LEU A 84 1.15 19.67 -24.52
N ALA A 85 1.20 19.46 -25.84
CA ALA A 85 0.65 18.26 -26.46
C ALA A 85 1.41 16.97 -26.05
N SER A 86 2.73 17.08 -25.85
CA SER A 86 3.55 15.98 -25.31
C SER A 86 3.20 15.69 -23.83
N LEU A 87 3.01 16.75 -23.04
CA LEU A 87 2.56 16.68 -21.65
C LEU A 87 1.18 16.03 -21.54
N ASP A 88 0.20 16.44 -22.37
CA ASP A 88 -1.13 15.81 -22.40
C ASP A 88 -1.03 14.31 -22.67
N SER A 89 -0.26 13.89 -23.68
CA SER A 89 -0.06 12.46 -23.97
C SER A 89 0.52 11.69 -22.77
N ASN A 90 1.55 12.22 -22.12
CA ASN A 90 2.20 11.57 -20.98
C ASN A 90 1.33 11.57 -19.72
N VAL A 91 0.57 12.64 -19.47
CA VAL A 91 -0.38 12.73 -18.35
C VAL A 91 -1.59 11.81 -18.57
N ASN A 92 -2.13 11.68 -19.79
CA ASN A 92 -3.17 10.69 -20.08
C ASN A 92 -2.68 9.25 -19.80
N LEU A 93 -1.39 8.94 -20.04
CA LEU A 93 -0.80 7.63 -19.70
C LEU A 93 -0.78 7.42 -18.18
N ALA A 94 -0.22 8.35 -17.40
CA ALA A 94 -0.20 8.27 -15.94
C ALA A 94 -1.63 8.22 -15.33
N ALA A 95 -2.56 8.98 -15.91
CA ALA A 95 -3.96 9.00 -15.50
C ALA A 95 -4.64 7.62 -15.64
N ASN A 96 -4.20 6.73 -16.52
CA ASN A 96 -4.77 5.37 -16.59
C ASN A 96 -4.60 4.57 -15.30
N PHE A 97 -3.54 4.83 -14.53
CA PHE A 97 -3.29 4.22 -13.23
C PHE A 97 -3.84 5.08 -12.09
N LEU A 98 -3.67 6.41 -12.15
CA LEU A 98 -3.89 7.29 -11.00
C LEU A 98 -5.28 7.94 -10.91
N LYS A 99 -6.09 7.97 -11.99
CA LYS A 99 -7.40 8.68 -12.04
C LYS A 99 -8.44 8.22 -11.01
N ARG A 100 -8.23 7.10 -10.31
CA ARG A 100 -9.09 6.65 -9.20
C ARG A 100 -8.94 7.51 -7.94
N CYS A 101 -7.83 8.24 -7.80
CA CYS A 101 -7.62 9.20 -6.72
C CYS A 101 -7.30 10.58 -7.33
N PRO A 102 -8.29 11.48 -7.46
CA PRO A 102 -8.11 12.79 -8.09
C PRO A 102 -6.98 13.60 -7.44
N SER A 103 -6.89 13.61 -6.11
CA SER A 103 -5.85 14.34 -5.37
C SER A 103 -4.43 13.82 -5.68
N CYS A 104 -4.27 12.51 -5.87
CA CYS A 104 -2.99 11.92 -6.30
C CYS A 104 -2.60 12.37 -7.70
N LEU A 105 -3.52 12.22 -8.67
CA LEU A 105 -3.26 12.61 -10.05
C LEU A 105 -2.97 14.11 -10.15
N HIS A 106 -3.74 14.95 -9.44
CA HIS A 106 -3.51 16.39 -9.34
C HIS A 106 -2.11 16.72 -8.82
N ASN A 107 -1.68 16.14 -7.69
CA ASN A 107 -0.35 16.43 -7.12
C ASN A 107 0.77 16.10 -8.12
N LEU A 108 0.73 14.91 -8.77
CA LEU A 108 1.72 14.54 -9.78
C LEU A 108 1.68 15.46 -11.02
N VAL A 109 0.49 15.83 -11.47
CA VAL A 109 0.30 16.66 -12.67
C VAL A 109 0.71 18.10 -12.43
N SER A 110 0.49 18.62 -11.22
CA SER A 110 1.03 19.90 -10.75
C SER A 110 2.55 19.93 -10.83
N HIS A 111 3.23 18.90 -10.31
CA HIS A 111 4.70 18.74 -10.44
C HIS A 111 5.16 18.83 -11.90
N ILE A 112 4.53 18.07 -12.79
CA ILE A 112 4.87 18.03 -14.22
C ILE A 112 4.62 19.39 -14.90
N CYS A 113 3.55 20.10 -14.57
CA CYS A 113 3.25 21.42 -15.12
C CYS A 113 4.25 22.50 -14.64
N HIS A 114 4.55 22.56 -13.34
CA HIS A 114 5.56 23.47 -12.81
C HIS A 114 6.93 23.18 -13.45
N LEU A 115 7.37 21.91 -13.46
CA LEU A 115 8.61 21.48 -14.12
C LEU A 115 8.66 21.89 -15.61
N THR A 116 7.59 21.64 -16.37
CA THR A 116 7.59 21.84 -17.84
C THR A 116 7.45 23.31 -18.24
N CYS A 117 6.68 24.10 -17.50
CA CYS A 117 6.12 25.36 -17.97
C CYS A 117 6.32 26.57 -17.05
N SER A 118 6.76 26.40 -15.79
CA SER A 118 6.87 27.51 -14.82
C SER A 118 7.68 28.69 -15.38
N PRO A 119 7.24 29.95 -15.25
CA PRO A 119 8.03 31.09 -15.68
C PRO A 119 9.33 31.26 -14.88
N HIS A 120 9.46 30.65 -13.69
CA HIS A 120 10.64 30.75 -12.82
C HIS A 120 11.46 29.45 -12.80
N GLN A 121 11.57 28.74 -13.93
CA GLN A 121 12.29 27.45 -14.00
C GLN A 121 13.72 27.50 -13.43
N SER A 122 14.47 28.56 -13.72
CA SER A 122 15.87 28.67 -13.28
C SER A 122 16.05 28.77 -11.77
N SER A 123 14.98 29.02 -10.98
CA SER A 123 15.09 29.01 -9.52
C SER A 123 15.11 27.61 -8.92
N PHE A 124 14.75 26.56 -9.67
CA PHE A 124 14.69 25.18 -9.17
C PHE A 124 15.23 24.11 -10.13
N LEU A 125 15.72 24.50 -11.31
CA LEU A 125 16.31 23.60 -12.32
C LEU A 125 17.72 24.03 -12.71
N ASN A 126 18.67 23.08 -12.63
CA ASN A 126 20.05 23.27 -13.03
C ASN A 126 20.38 22.38 -14.23
N VAL A 127 20.73 22.95 -15.39
CA VAL A 127 21.10 22.15 -16.58
C VAL A 127 22.54 21.65 -16.43
N THR A 128 22.72 20.33 -16.38
CA THR A 128 24.02 19.69 -16.17
C THR A 128 24.66 19.20 -17.47
N GLU A 129 23.85 18.78 -18.46
CA GLU A 129 24.36 18.39 -19.79
C GLU A 129 23.48 18.89 -20.94
N LEU A 130 24.17 19.31 -22.01
CA LEU A 130 23.62 19.69 -23.31
C LEU A 130 24.27 18.87 -24.42
N GLN A 131 23.51 18.60 -25.48
CA GLN A 131 24.05 18.09 -26.75
C GLN A 131 23.50 18.92 -27.93
N THR A 132 24.17 18.85 -29.08
CA THR A 132 23.79 19.59 -30.30
C THR A 132 23.20 18.63 -31.33
N ASN A 133 22.04 18.97 -31.91
CA ASN A 133 21.45 18.17 -32.99
C ASN A 133 22.11 18.44 -34.36
N GLU A 134 21.77 17.64 -35.38
CA GLU A 134 22.28 17.77 -36.76
C GLU A 134 22.04 19.16 -37.40
N LYS A 135 21.15 19.98 -36.82
CA LYS A 135 20.78 21.33 -37.29
C LYS A 135 21.51 22.43 -36.52
N GLY A 136 22.45 22.09 -35.63
CA GLY A 136 23.19 23.06 -34.81
C GLY A 136 22.38 23.62 -33.63
N GLN A 137 21.29 22.96 -33.21
CA GLN A 137 20.47 23.39 -32.07
C GLN A 137 20.84 22.59 -30.82
N GLU A 138 21.03 23.29 -29.70
CA GLU A 138 21.29 22.66 -28.40
C GLU A 138 20.00 22.15 -27.74
N TYR A 139 20.07 20.97 -27.14
CA TYR A 139 18.98 20.32 -26.41
C TYR A 139 19.48 19.71 -25.11
N VAL A 140 18.60 19.65 -24.11
CA VAL A 140 18.93 19.18 -22.76
C VAL A 140 19.02 17.65 -22.70
N THR A 141 20.11 17.12 -22.13
CA THR A 141 20.34 15.69 -21.94
C THR A 141 20.44 15.27 -20.48
N ALA A 142 20.86 16.17 -19.59
CA ALA A 142 20.75 15.98 -18.15
C ALA A 142 20.49 17.30 -17.41
N LEU A 143 19.78 17.21 -16.27
CA LEU A 143 19.60 18.30 -15.32
C LEU A 143 19.39 17.79 -13.89
N ASP A 144 19.49 18.71 -12.93
CA ASP A 144 19.05 18.53 -11.55
C ASP A 144 17.73 19.28 -11.29
N ILE A 145 16.84 18.68 -10.50
CA ILE A 145 15.57 19.25 -10.05
C ILE A 145 15.62 19.42 -8.52
N TYR A 146 15.66 20.66 -8.06
CA TYR A 146 15.53 20.99 -6.64
C TYR A 146 14.05 20.95 -6.25
N VAL A 147 13.68 20.08 -5.32
CA VAL A 147 12.27 19.84 -4.96
C VAL A 147 12.10 19.65 -3.46
N SER A 148 10.98 20.14 -2.94
CA SER A 148 10.62 19.99 -1.53
C SER A 148 10.46 18.53 -1.14
N ASP A 149 11.20 18.09 -0.12
CA ASP A 149 11.06 16.76 0.48
C ASP A 149 9.65 16.56 1.05
N THR A 150 9.07 17.61 1.65
CA THR A 150 7.67 17.63 2.09
C THR A 150 6.70 17.45 0.92
N TYR A 151 6.98 18.08 -0.23
CA TYR A 151 6.18 17.96 -1.45
C TYR A 151 6.24 16.57 -2.08
N VAL A 152 7.44 16.02 -2.24
CA VAL A 152 7.69 14.66 -2.76
C VAL A 152 7.04 13.61 -1.86
N SER A 153 7.25 13.72 -0.54
CA SER A 153 6.64 12.84 0.45
C SER A 153 5.12 12.97 0.49
N GLY A 154 4.57 14.18 0.42
CA GLY A 154 3.12 14.41 0.38
C GLY A 154 2.45 13.85 -0.87
N THR A 155 3.08 14.07 -2.03
CA THR A 155 2.62 13.56 -3.34
C THR A 155 2.63 12.04 -3.36
N TYR A 156 3.72 11.39 -2.94
CA TYR A 156 3.77 9.93 -2.77
C TYR A 156 2.70 9.41 -1.79
N ASN A 157 2.55 10.04 -0.62
CA ASN A 157 1.56 9.63 0.39
C ASN A 157 0.10 9.78 -0.09
N SER A 158 -0.19 10.63 -1.07
CA SER A 158 -1.51 10.69 -1.71
C SER A 158 -1.76 9.57 -2.72
N CYS A 159 -0.70 8.95 -3.24
CA CYS A 159 -0.72 7.98 -4.34
C CYS A 159 -0.41 6.52 -3.95
N ALA A 160 0.22 6.29 -2.80
CA ALA A 160 0.86 5.01 -2.46
C ALA A 160 -0.10 3.79 -2.43
N GLN A 161 -1.39 3.99 -2.15
CA GLN A 161 -2.42 2.96 -2.04
C GLN A 161 -3.40 2.93 -3.23
N VAL A 162 -3.18 3.74 -4.28
CA VAL A 162 -4.09 3.79 -5.43
C VAL A 162 -4.08 2.46 -6.17
N SER A 163 -5.25 1.83 -6.32
CA SER A 163 -5.39 0.51 -6.92
C SER A 163 -5.49 0.57 -8.46
N VAL A 164 -5.07 -0.50 -9.15
CA VAL A 164 -5.25 -0.70 -10.60
C VAL A 164 -6.08 -1.98 -10.82
N PRO A 165 -7.42 -1.93 -10.72
CA PRO A 165 -8.28 -3.13 -10.65
C PRO A 165 -8.19 -4.08 -11.86
N SER A 166 -7.77 -3.60 -13.02
CA SER A 166 -7.55 -4.42 -14.22
C SER A 166 -6.30 -5.32 -14.16
N THR A 167 -5.41 -5.08 -13.21
CA THR A 167 -4.19 -5.89 -12.98
C THR A 167 -4.15 -6.57 -11.62
N GLY A 168 -4.91 -6.07 -10.64
CA GLY A 168 -4.86 -6.51 -9.25
C GLY A 168 -3.72 -5.90 -8.42
N TYR A 169 -2.87 -5.08 -9.04
CA TYR A 169 -1.75 -4.40 -8.39
C TYR A 169 -2.09 -2.97 -7.94
N LEU A 170 -1.19 -2.34 -7.18
CA LEU A 170 -1.21 -0.91 -6.91
C LEU A 170 -0.55 -0.14 -8.04
N ALA A 171 -0.86 1.15 -8.20
CA ALA A 171 -0.23 2.00 -9.21
C ALA A 171 1.30 2.08 -9.01
N MET A 172 1.77 2.01 -7.76
CA MET A 172 3.21 1.99 -7.44
C MET A 172 3.92 0.69 -7.84
N ASP A 173 3.21 -0.41 -8.10
CA ASP A 173 3.82 -1.61 -8.70
C ASP A 173 4.16 -1.41 -10.19
N LEU A 174 3.50 -0.46 -10.85
CA LEU A 174 3.68 -0.13 -12.27
C LEU A 174 4.50 1.15 -12.48
N MET A 175 4.51 2.06 -11.50
CA MET A 175 5.11 3.39 -11.60
C MET A 175 6.38 3.57 -10.76
N CYS A 176 6.86 2.56 -10.04
CA CYS A 176 8.05 2.65 -9.17
C CYS A 176 9.16 1.64 -9.56
N GLY A 177 9.24 1.25 -10.84
CA GLY A 177 10.25 0.34 -11.39
C GLY A 177 10.38 -0.98 -10.65
N ASP A 178 11.59 -1.56 -10.66
CA ASP A 178 11.94 -2.85 -10.04
C ASP A 178 11.72 -2.93 -8.51
N TRP A 179 11.42 -1.80 -7.86
CA TRP A 179 11.08 -1.81 -6.43
C TRP A 179 9.65 -2.29 -6.17
N GLY A 180 8.72 -2.07 -7.10
CA GLY A 180 7.28 -2.27 -6.92
C GLY A 180 6.70 -1.47 -5.74
N ALA A 181 5.40 -1.57 -5.47
CA ALA A 181 4.78 -0.85 -4.35
C ALA A 181 5.39 -1.26 -3.00
N SER A 182 5.66 -2.56 -2.83
CA SER A 182 6.17 -3.14 -1.57
C SER A 182 7.53 -2.60 -1.09
N ARG A 183 8.35 -2.04 -2.00
CA ARG A 183 9.64 -1.41 -1.66
C ARG A 183 9.77 0.01 -2.20
N CYS A 184 8.68 0.58 -2.73
CA CYS A 184 8.67 1.96 -3.17
C CYS A 184 8.82 2.92 -1.97
N THR A 185 9.35 4.11 -2.24
CA THR A 185 9.47 5.24 -1.31
C THR A 185 9.30 6.52 -2.13
N PRO A 186 9.02 7.69 -1.53
CA PRO A 186 8.92 8.94 -2.29
C PRO A 186 10.12 9.18 -3.20
N TYR A 187 11.33 9.01 -2.67
CA TYR A 187 12.59 9.19 -3.39
C TYR A 187 12.79 8.15 -4.51
N ARG A 188 12.42 6.88 -4.29
CA ARG A 188 12.50 5.84 -5.34
C ARG A 188 11.54 6.10 -6.49
N TRP A 189 10.33 6.58 -6.17
CA TRP A 189 9.35 6.92 -7.20
C TRP A 189 9.80 8.11 -8.03
N PHE A 190 10.17 9.22 -7.39
CA PHE A 190 10.65 10.40 -8.11
C PHE A 190 11.94 10.13 -8.87
N ARG A 191 12.88 9.36 -8.32
CA ARG A 191 14.05 8.86 -9.07
C ARG A 191 13.60 8.12 -10.32
N PHE A 192 12.75 7.10 -10.23
CA PHE A 192 12.27 6.35 -11.40
C PHE A 192 11.58 7.24 -12.44
N MET A 193 10.91 8.32 -12.04
CA MET A 193 10.33 9.29 -12.98
C MET A 193 11.37 10.15 -13.73
N GLY A 194 12.63 10.19 -13.30
CA GLY A 194 13.72 10.94 -13.93
C GLY A 194 14.93 10.13 -14.41
N ASP A 195 14.99 8.83 -14.08
CA ASP A 195 16.09 7.91 -14.37
C ASP A 195 15.96 7.39 -15.82
N GLU A 196 16.76 7.95 -16.74
CA GLU A 196 16.63 7.81 -18.20
C GLU A 196 16.85 6.36 -18.70
N GLU A 197 17.72 5.64 -18.00
CA GLU A 197 18.12 4.26 -18.26
C GLU A 197 17.05 3.25 -17.83
N SER A 198 16.52 3.38 -16.59
CA SER A 198 15.50 2.46 -16.08
C SER A 198 14.07 2.77 -16.54
N ASN A 199 13.79 4.01 -16.97
CA ASN A 199 12.46 4.44 -17.41
C ASN A 199 12.46 4.97 -18.85
N SER A 200 11.93 4.17 -19.78
CA SER A 200 11.80 4.54 -21.20
C SER A 200 10.85 5.72 -21.47
N TYR A 201 10.03 6.12 -20.49
CA TYR A 201 9.18 7.32 -20.56
C TYR A 201 9.88 8.59 -20.04
N ALA A 202 11.00 8.49 -19.31
CA ALA A 202 11.84 9.63 -18.96
C ALA A 202 12.61 10.10 -20.21
N PRO A 203 12.39 11.35 -20.70
CA PRO A 203 12.88 11.75 -22.03
C PRO A 203 14.37 12.07 -22.09
N PHE A 204 14.98 12.34 -20.94
CA PHE A 204 16.39 12.64 -20.69
C PHE A 204 16.63 12.50 -19.16
N GLN A 205 17.88 12.56 -18.69
CA GLN A 205 18.19 12.32 -17.28
C GLN A 205 17.76 13.52 -16.40
N MET A 206 17.00 13.24 -15.34
CA MET A 206 16.50 14.24 -14.39
C MET A 206 16.79 13.78 -12.96
N THR A 207 17.83 14.37 -12.36
CA THR A 207 18.31 14.02 -11.01
C THR A 207 17.56 14.84 -9.97
N TYR A 208 16.79 14.20 -9.09
CA TYR A 208 16.05 14.89 -8.03
C TYR A 208 16.93 15.16 -6.81
N ILE A 209 17.03 16.43 -6.42
CA ILE A 209 17.68 16.92 -5.20
C ILE A 209 16.58 17.34 -4.21
N TYR A 210 16.53 16.67 -3.06
CA TYR A 210 15.46 16.84 -2.07
C TYR A 210 15.92 17.77 -0.94
N SER A 211 15.25 18.92 -0.79
CA SER A 211 15.49 19.84 0.32
C SER A 211 14.23 20.64 0.66
N ASN A 212 14.00 20.96 1.94
CA ASN A 212 12.95 21.91 2.36
C ASN A 212 13.49 23.36 2.50
N GLU A 213 14.80 23.55 2.33
CA GLU A 213 15.53 24.82 2.45
C GLU A 213 16.33 25.08 1.16
N GLU A 214 16.76 26.32 0.93
CA GLU A 214 17.48 26.70 -0.29
C GLU A 214 18.88 26.06 -0.36
N VAL A 215 19.28 25.65 -1.57
CA VAL A 215 20.55 24.93 -1.82
C VAL A 215 21.25 25.59 -3.00
N ASP A 216 22.47 26.11 -2.80
CA ASP A 216 23.32 26.70 -3.85
C ASP A 216 22.59 27.74 -4.74
N ASN A 217 21.76 28.58 -4.11
CA ASN A 217 20.87 29.59 -4.70
C ASN A 217 19.64 29.06 -5.46
N PHE A 218 19.34 27.77 -5.39
CA PHE A 218 18.10 27.18 -5.87
C PHE A 218 17.06 27.08 -4.74
N THR A 219 15.86 27.61 -4.97
CA THR A 219 14.69 27.51 -4.10
C THR A 219 13.88 26.26 -4.48
N PRO A 220 13.78 25.21 -3.63
CA PRO A 220 13.16 23.95 -4.03
C PRO A 220 11.69 24.07 -4.42
N LEU A 221 11.30 23.43 -5.52
CA LEU A 221 9.93 23.40 -6.02
C LEU A 221 8.98 22.78 -4.98
N SER A 222 7.98 23.55 -4.54
CA SER A 222 7.00 23.11 -3.53
C SER A 222 5.56 23.61 -3.78
N PRO A 223 4.86 23.14 -4.84
CA PRO A 223 3.44 23.43 -5.06
C PRO A 223 2.53 22.99 -3.89
N PRO A 224 1.27 23.44 -3.85
CA PRO A 224 0.28 22.93 -2.92
C PRO A 224 0.13 21.39 -3.01
N ILE A 225 -0.11 20.75 -1.87
CA ILE A 225 -0.32 19.30 -1.77
C ILE A 225 -1.74 19.06 -1.30
N ILE A 226 -2.52 18.28 -2.06
CA ILE A 226 -3.86 17.85 -1.65
C ILE A 226 -3.78 16.42 -1.12
N PRO A 227 -3.98 16.17 0.19
CA PRO A 227 -4.03 14.82 0.74
C PRO A 227 -5.17 14.01 0.11
N CYS A 228 -4.98 12.70 -0.09
CA CYS A 228 -6.00 11.83 -0.68
C CYS A 228 -7.31 11.77 0.14
N SER A 229 -7.26 12.12 1.42
CA SER A 229 -8.41 12.25 2.33
C SER A 229 -9.14 13.60 2.26
N LYS A 230 -8.75 14.50 1.35
CA LYS A 230 -9.46 15.76 1.07
C LYS A 230 -10.00 15.76 -0.37
N PRO A 231 -11.17 16.36 -0.62
CA PRO A 231 -11.64 16.64 -1.97
C PRO A 231 -10.70 17.64 -2.67
N LEU A 232 -10.66 17.56 -4.00
CA LEU A 232 -9.93 18.51 -4.85
C LEU A 232 -10.71 19.83 -4.97
N ASN A 233 -12.03 19.75 -5.14
CA ASN A 233 -12.95 20.89 -5.19
C ASN A 233 -14.38 20.42 -4.85
N ASN A 234 -15.36 21.31 -4.90
CA ASN A 234 -16.75 20.99 -4.53
C ASN A 234 -17.38 19.86 -5.37
N ASP A 235 -16.97 19.72 -6.64
CA ASP A 235 -17.49 18.74 -7.58
C ASP A 235 -16.67 17.43 -7.59
N THR A 236 -15.45 17.45 -7.03
CA THR A 236 -14.48 16.34 -7.08
C THR A 236 -14.16 15.83 -5.66
N PRO A 237 -14.80 14.73 -5.22
CA PRO A 237 -14.68 14.23 -3.85
C PRO A 237 -13.27 13.70 -3.51
N ALA A 238 -13.04 13.46 -2.22
CA ALA A 238 -11.84 12.79 -1.73
C ALA A 238 -11.68 11.38 -2.33
N CYS A 239 -10.45 10.86 -2.33
CA CYS A 239 -10.16 9.53 -2.84
C CYS A 239 -10.83 8.45 -1.99
N SER A 240 -11.18 7.30 -2.60
CA SER A 240 -11.89 6.23 -1.88
C SER A 240 -11.03 5.60 -0.79
N CYS A 241 -11.64 5.05 0.25
CA CYS A 241 -10.96 4.26 1.31
C CYS A 241 -10.14 3.08 0.74
N VAL A 242 -10.51 2.54 -0.44
CA VAL A 242 -9.77 1.46 -1.14
C VAL A 242 -8.49 1.99 -1.80
N ASP A 243 -8.44 3.27 -2.17
CA ASP A 243 -7.31 3.91 -2.84
C ASP A 243 -6.51 4.85 -1.91
N CYS A 244 -6.97 5.04 -0.67
CA CYS A 244 -6.42 5.93 0.35
C CYS A 244 -6.96 5.55 1.74
N GLU A 245 -6.15 4.90 2.58
CA GLU A 245 -6.52 4.49 3.94
C GLU A 245 -6.90 5.68 4.84
N ARG A 246 -6.31 6.86 4.59
CA ARG A 246 -6.64 8.10 5.30
C ARG A 246 -8.06 8.63 5.00
N SER A 247 -8.74 8.09 3.99
CA SER A 247 -10.16 8.35 3.70
C SER A 247 -11.11 7.38 4.40
N CYS A 248 -10.59 6.34 5.07
CA CYS A 248 -11.44 5.35 5.73
C CYS A 248 -12.08 5.94 7.02
N PRO A 249 -13.35 5.63 7.31
CA PRO A 249 -13.94 5.96 8.59
C PRO A 249 -13.25 5.15 9.70
N ALA A 250 -13.12 5.74 10.88
CA ALA A 250 -12.65 5.01 12.06
C ALA A 250 -13.58 3.81 12.34
N PRO A 251 -13.05 2.61 12.64
CA PRO A 251 -13.88 1.46 12.97
C PRO A 251 -14.72 1.74 14.23
N PRO A 252 -15.95 1.20 14.32
CA PRO A 252 -16.73 1.31 15.55
C PRO A 252 -15.97 0.66 16.72
N PRO A 253 -16.17 1.15 17.96
CA PRO A 253 -15.54 0.53 19.13
C PRO A 253 -15.94 -0.95 19.21
N PRO A 254 -15.04 -1.85 19.65
CA PRO A 254 -15.35 -3.26 19.78
C PRO A 254 -16.54 -3.44 20.73
N ALA A 255 -17.46 -4.33 20.37
CA ALA A 255 -18.60 -4.65 21.22
C ALA A 255 -18.12 -5.03 22.63
N PRO A 256 -18.82 -4.60 23.70
CA PRO A 256 -18.46 -5.00 25.05
C PRO A 256 -18.43 -6.52 25.13
N LYS A 257 -17.40 -7.08 25.78
CA LYS A 257 -17.32 -8.52 26.03
C LYS A 257 -18.62 -8.96 26.73
N PRO A 258 -19.20 -10.13 26.39
CA PRO A 258 -20.37 -10.63 27.10
C PRO A 258 -20.05 -10.71 28.59
N ASN A 259 -21.00 -10.29 29.43
CA ASN A 259 -20.84 -10.36 30.87
C ASN A 259 -20.51 -11.81 31.27
N PRO A 260 -19.51 -12.04 32.15
CA PRO A 260 -19.24 -13.39 32.65
C PRO A 260 -20.51 -13.96 33.31
N TRP A 261 -20.71 -15.26 33.18
CA TRP A 261 -21.84 -15.95 33.80
C TRP A 261 -21.60 -16.06 35.31
N LEU A 262 -21.98 -15.01 36.04
CA LEU A 262 -21.83 -14.93 37.49
C LEU A 262 -23.14 -15.31 38.20
N ILE A 263 -23.01 -16.06 39.29
CA ILE A 263 -24.09 -16.36 40.23
C ILE A 263 -23.62 -15.89 41.61
N PHE A 264 -24.39 -15.01 42.27
CA PHE A 264 -24.01 -14.33 43.53
C PHE A 264 -22.66 -13.59 43.52
N GLY A 265 -22.07 -13.31 42.35
CA GLY A 265 -20.78 -12.64 42.18
C GLY A 265 -19.59 -13.59 41.94
N GLU A 266 -19.79 -14.90 42.10
CA GLU A 266 -18.81 -15.95 41.76
C GLU A 266 -19.12 -16.56 40.39
N ASP A 267 -18.15 -17.29 39.83
CA ASP A 267 -18.34 -18.01 38.56
C ASP A 267 -19.47 -19.06 38.67
N GLY A 268 -20.47 -18.94 37.78
CA GLY A 268 -21.61 -19.86 37.70
C GLY A 268 -21.21 -21.30 37.44
N TYR A 269 -20.08 -21.56 36.76
CA TYR A 269 -19.53 -22.90 36.60
C TYR A 269 -19.09 -23.50 37.95
N THR A 270 -18.45 -22.71 38.81
CA THR A 270 -18.04 -23.12 40.17
C THR A 270 -19.26 -23.48 41.01
N ILE A 271 -20.31 -22.66 40.97
CA ILE A 271 -21.55 -22.90 41.72
C ILE A 271 -22.32 -24.10 41.17
N ALA A 272 -22.41 -24.26 39.85
CA ALA A 272 -23.04 -25.42 39.23
C ALA A 272 -22.31 -26.73 39.58
N ALA A 273 -20.96 -26.73 39.52
CA ALA A 273 -20.14 -27.87 39.91
C ALA A 273 -20.30 -28.22 41.39
N ALA A 274 -20.33 -27.22 42.29
CA ALA A 274 -20.54 -27.42 43.71
C ALA A 274 -21.93 -28.03 44.02
N LEU A 275 -22.99 -27.55 43.36
CA LEU A 275 -24.34 -28.10 43.51
C LEU A 275 -24.41 -29.56 43.03
N LEU A 276 -23.83 -29.88 41.87
CA LEU A 276 -23.74 -31.25 41.36
C LEU A 276 -22.97 -32.17 42.32
N PHE A 277 -21.85 -31.70 42.88
CA PHE A 277 -21.06 -32.47 43.86
C PHE A 277 -21.84 -32.73 45.16
N VAL A 278 -22.56 -31.73 45.68
CA VAL A 278 -23.39 -31.89 46.90
C VAL A 278 -24.54 -32.87 46.67
N ILE A 279 -25.27 -32.73 45.55
CA ILE A 279 -26.37 -33.65 45.20
C ILE A 279 -25.85 -35.09 45.03
N GLY A 280 -24.74 -35.27 44.30
CA GLY A 280 -24.10 -36.57 44.13
C GLY A 280 -23.62 -37.19 45.44
N SER A 281 -23.04 -36.39 46.34
CA SER A 281 -22.60 -36.82 47.66
C SER A 281 -23.76 -37.25 48.56
N ILE A 282 -24.88 -36.50 48.54
CA ILE A 282 -26.10 -36.86 49.28
C ILE A 282 -26.70 -38.15 48.72
N ALA A 283 -26.79 -38.31 47.39
CA ALA A 283 -27.30 -39.52 46.76
C ALA A 283 -26.42 -40.75 47.09
N PHE A 284 -25.09 -40.59 47.09
CA PHE A 284 -24.15 -41.64 47.49
C PHE A 284 -24.31 -42.02 48.97
N LEU A 285 -24.38 -41.05 49.88
CA LEU A 285 -24.57 -41.31 51.31
C LEU A 285 -25.94 -41.96 51.60
N LEU A 286 -27.01 -41.53 50.93
CA LEU A 286 -28.32 -42.18 51.03
C LEU A 286 -28.29 -43.61 50.51
N ALA A 287 -27.60 -43.89 49.39
CA ALA A 287 -27.39 -45.25 48.91
C ALA A 287 -26.62 -46.09 49.94
N VAL A 288 -25.49 -45.60 50.45
CA VAL A 288 -24.68 -46.30 51.47
C VAL A 288 -25.51 -46.59 52.72
N LEU A 289 -26.29 -45.64 53.23
CA LEU A 289 -27.14 -45.86 54.41
C LEU A 289 -28.27 -46.88 54.13
N CYS A 290 -28.96 -46.76 53.00
CA CYS A 290 -30.05 -47.69 52.61
C CYS A 290 -29.56 -49.11 52.30
N PHE A 291 -28.32 -49.29 51.83
CA PHE A 291 -27.73 -50.62 51.63
C PHE A 291 -27.09 -51.16 52.92
N SER A 292 -26.46 -50.31 53.75
CA SER A 292 -25.91 -50.72 55.06
C SER A 292 -27.01 -51.15 56.03
N GLY A 293 -28.16 -50.47 56.03
CA GLY A 293 -29.34 -50.85 56.82
C GLY A 293 -29.97 -52.20 56.44
N ARG A 294 -29.51 -52.84 55.35
CA ARG A 294 -29.91 -54.22 54.97
C ARG A 294 -28.89 -55.28 55.41
N GLY A 295 -27.80 -54.86 56.08
CA GLY A 295 -26.70 -55.72 56.52
C GLY A 295 -26.99 -56.64 57.71
N GLU A 296 -27.89 -56.26 58.62
CA GLU A 296 -28.15 -57.05 59.85
C GLU A 296 -28.91 -58.36 59.62
N SER A 297 -29.55 -58.56 58.45
CA SER A 297 -30.32 -59.78 58.15
C SER A 297 -29.50 -60.96 57.60
N LEU A 298 -28.20 -60.81 57.32
CA LEU A 298 -27.38 -61.89 56.74
C LEU A 298 -26.63 -62.74 57.78
N ALA A 299 -26.41 -62.24 58.99
CA ALA A 299 -25.75 -62.98 60.07
C ALA A 299 -26.61 -64.15 60.61
N SER A 300 -27.93 -64.08 60.46
CA SER A 300 -28.89 -65.09 60.91
C SER A 300 -29.01 -66.29 59.95
N LEU A 301 -28.86 -66.07 58.64
CA LEU A 301 -28.97 -67.11 57.61
C LEU A 301 -27.83 -68.14 57.68
N VAL A 302 -26.58 -67.69 57.88
CA VAL A 302 -25.41 -68.57 57.93
C VAL A 302 -25.44 -69.51 59.13
N ARG A 303 -26.06 -69.11 60.26
CA ARG A 303 -26.11 -69.92 61.48
C ARG A 303 -27.16 -71.03 61.45
N ARG A 304 -28.14 -70.99 60.51
CA ARG A 304 -29.22 -71.99 60.44
C ARG A 304 -28.87 -73.22 59.58
N HIS A 305 -27.97 -73.08 58.61
CA HIS A 305 -27.69 -74.14 57.62
C HIS A 305 -26.66 -75.21 58.06
N ARG A 306 -26.06 -75.07 59.24
CA ARG A 306 -24.99 -75.98 59.75
C ARG A 306 -25.51 -77.12 60.65
N ALA A 307 -26.83 -77.28 60.78
CA ALA A 307 -27.44 -78.19 61.76
C ALA A 307 -28.06 -79.47 61.17
N GLU A 308 -28.27 -79.55 59.85
CA GLU A 308 -29.16 -80.57 59.26
C GLU A 308 -28.63 -81.25 57.97
N GLU A 309 -27.32 -81.18 57.70
CA GLU A 309 -26.66 -81.97 56.65
C GLU A 309 -25.72 -83.04 57.23
N VAL A 310 -26.30 -83.96 58.00
CA VAL A 310 -25.73 -85.29 58.29
C VAL A 310 -26.78 -86.34 57.88
N GLY A 311 -26.93 -86.57 56.58
CA GLY A 311 -27.97 -87.45 56.06
C GLY A 311 -27.89 -87.74 54.56
N HIS A 312 -27.22 -88.84 54.20
CA HIS A 312 -27.38 -89.61 52.96
C HIS A 312 -27.33 -88.89 51.59
N ALA A 313 -26.22 -89.10 50.88
CA ALA A 313 -26.22 -89.13 49.41
C ALA A 313 -26.81 -90.46 48.89
N VAL A 314 -27.29 -90.49 47.63
CA VAL A 314 -27.02 -91.50 46.57
C VAL A 314 -27.94 -91.32 45.34
N GLY A 315 -27.37 -91.40 44.13
CA GLY A 315 -28.10 -91.55 42.85
C GLY A 315 -28.52 -90.25 42.15
N GLN A 316 -28.51 -90.12 40.82
CA GLN A 316 -28.02 -91.02 39.75
C GLN A 316 -27.54 -90.18 38.53
N ARG A 317 -26.99 -90.80 37.46
CA ARG A 317 -26.23 -90.15 36.36
C ARG A 317 -26.99 -90.10 35.01
N LEU A 318 -26.35 -89.46 34.01
CA LEU A 318 -26.58 -89.40 32.53
C LEU A 318 -27.26 -88.08 32.06
N ALA A 319 -26.89 -87.42 30.96
CA ALA A 319 -25.77 -87.53 29.99
C ALA A 319 -25.54 -86.12 29.35
N ALA A 320 -24.32 -85.58 29.20
CA ALA A 320 -23.32 -85.73 28.12
C ALA A 320 -23.63 -85.06 26.75
N GLY A 321 -22.77 -84.12 26.32
CA GLY A 321 -22.76 -83.39 25.02
C GLY A 321 -22.27 -81.94 25.23
N LEU A 322 -21.05 -81.50 24.86
CA LEU A 322 -20.47 -81.24 23.51
C LEU A 322 -21.27 -80.18 22.73
N SER A 323 -20.72 -79.07 22.22
CA SER A 323 -19.33 -78.65 21.86
C SER A 323 -19.08 -77.13 22.13
N GLN A 324 -17.86 -76.61 22.35
CA GLN A 324 -16.88 -76.08 21.36
C GLN A 324 -17.51 -75.39 20.13
N SER A 325 -17.12 -74.19 19.64
CA SER A 325 -16.05 -73.19 19.99
C SER A 325 -16.50 -71.76 19.53
N ARG A 326 -15.75 -70.65 19.35
CA ARG A 326 -14.31 -70.32 19.16
C ARG A 326 -13.99 -68.83 19.52
N SER A 327 -12.70 -68.48 19.47
CA SER A 327 -11.97 -67.19 19.60
C SER A 327 -12.09 -66.22 18.39
N VAL A 328 -11.60 -64.96 18.28
CA VAL A 328 -11.03 -63.87 19.15
C VAL A 328 -10.69 -62.64 18.25
N ALA A 329 -11.01 -61.41 18.66
CA ALA A 329 -10.35 -60.10 18.37
C ALA A 329 -10.00 -59.68 16.88
N PRO A 330 -9.27 -58.56 16.62
CA PRO A 330 -9.76 -57.16 16.71
C PRO A 330 -9.39 -56.30 15.45
N ASP A 331 -8.96 -55.04 15.66
CA ASP A 331 -8.66 -53.93 14.71
C ASP A 331 -9.94 -53.13 14.32
N ASP A 332 -9.97 -51.88 13.79
CA ASP A 332 -8.97 -50.97 13.17
C ASP A 332 -8.36 -49.85 14.10
N GLU A 333 -7.96 -48.68 13.53
CA GLU A 333 -7.17 -47.56 14.13
C GLU A 333 -7.83 -46.14 14.04
N GLU A 334 -7.31 -45.16 14.80
CA GLU A 334 -7.46 -43.72 14.52
C GLU A 334 -6.37 -43.19 13.55
N ALA A 335 -6.74 -42.37 12.57
CA ALA A 335 -5.84 -41.35 12.01
C ALA A 335 -6.59 -40.20 11.29
N SER A 336 -6.17 -38.96 11.55
CA SER A 336 -6.46 -37.78 10.70
C SER A 336 -5.16 -37.07 10.35
N PRO A 337 -4.90 -36.79 9.06
CA PRO A 337 -4.30 -35.50 8.74
C PRO A 337 -4.76 -34.91 7.40
N LEU A 338 -5.13 -33.62 7.39
CA LEU A 338 -5.13 -32.80 6.18
C LEU A 338 -4.56 -31.39 6.43
N GLN A 339 -3.24 -31.28 6.31
CA GLN A 339 -2.59 -30.07 5.82
C GLN A 339 -1.54 -30.45 4.78
N SER A 340 -1.58 -29.82 3.61
CA SER A 340 -0.45 -29.79 2.68
C SER A 340 -0.51 -28.52 1.84
N LYS A 341 0.63 -27.84 1.70
CA LYS A 341 0.83 -26.73 0.77
C LYS A 341 1.40 -27.28 -0.54
N ARG A 342 0.95 -26.77 -1.70
CA ARG A 342 1.71 -26.58 -2.97
C ARG A 342 0.72 -26.15 -4.08
N SER A 343 1.14 -25.50 -5.17
CA SER A 343 2.49 -25.00 -5.54
C SER A 343 2.36 -23.75 -6.42
N SER A 344 3.49 -23.09 -6.68
CA SER A 344 3.64 -22.10 -7.75
C SER A 344 3.36 -22.70 -9.14
N MET A 345 2.90 -21.84 -10.05
CA MET A 345 3.33 -21.81 -11.45
C MET A 345 3.34 -20.36 -11.93
#